data_AF-A0AA86PF59-F1
#
_entry.id   AF-A0AA86PF59-F1
#
_cell.length_a   1.000
_cell.length_b   1.000
_cell.length_c   1.000
_cell.angle_alpha   90.00
_cell.angle_beta   90.00
_cell.angle_gamma   90.00
#
_symmetry.space_group_name_H-M   'P 1'
#
loop_
_entity.id
_entity.type
_entity.pdbx_description
1 polymer ?
#
loop_
_entity_poly.entity_id
_entity_poly.type
_entity_poly.pdbx_seq_one_letter_code
_entity_poly.pdbx_strand_id
1 'polypeptide(L)'
;MSYAEKALSYFRTAPHRLSCCSSVIAGVKSLEDPMVAQCSKFGGGQAPDGLCGAAHAVKLLRPDLEDTMIKKFTEEGGSIKCKEIRGQNKMPCQGCVKLACNILEGK
;
A
#
# COMPACT_ATOMS: atom_id res chain seq x y z
N MET A 1 -0.81 18.42 0.30
CA MET A 1 -0.11 17.13 0.17
C MET A 1 -1.15 16.03 0.13
N SER A 2 -1.17 15.29 -0.98
CA SER A 2 -1.97 14.07 -1.13
C SER A 2 -1.50 12.97 -0.17
N TYR A 3 -2.36 11.97 0.06
CA TYR A 3 -1.96 10.77 0.81
C TYR A 3 -0.77 10.06 0.17
N ALA A 4 -0.70 10.05 -1.17
CA ALA A 4 0.39 9.42 -1.91
C ALA A 4 1.73 10.11 -1.66
N GLU A 5 1.78 11.44 -1.69
CA GLU A 5 3.01 12.21 -1.45
C GLU A 5 3.54 11.98 -0.03
N LYS A 6 2.66 11.98 0.98
CA LYS A 6 3.03 11.67 2.36
C LYS A 6 3.52 10.23 2.51
N ALA A 7 2.80 9.26 1.93
CA ALA A 7 3.21 7.85 2.02
C ALA A 7 4.59 7.62 1.37
N LEU A 8 4.84 8.24 0.21
CA LEU A 8 6.12 8.11 -0.49
C LEU A 8 7.27 8.80 0.24
N SER A 9 7.02 9.87 1.00
CA SER A 9 8.06 10.52 1.81
C SER A 9 8.53 9.62 2.96
N TYR A 10 7.68 8.71 3.47
CA TYR A 10 8.06 7.74 4.50
C TYR A 10 8.55 6.39 3.96
N PHE A 11 8.14 6.03 2.74
CA PHE A 11 8.44 4.74 2.13
C PHE A 11 9.93 4.60 1.78
N ARG A 12 10.64 3.69 2.48
CA ARG A 12 12.08 3.43 2.30
C ARG A 12 13.00 4.65 2.44
N THR A 13 12.49 5.77 2.94
CA THR A 13 13.23 7.02 3.12
C THR A 13 13.63 7.18 4.59
N ALA A 14 14.84 7.69 4.86
CA ALA A 14 15.27 7.99 6.22
C ALA A 14 14.47 9.18 6.81
N PRO A 15 14.15 9.20 8.11
CA PRO A 15 14.57 8.27 9.17
C PRO A 15 13.67 7.02 9.33
N HIS A 16 12.48 6.99 8.72
CA HIS A 16 11.46 5.99 9.05
C HIS A 16 11.60 4.64 8.32
N ARG A 17 12.04 4.65 7.06
CA ARG A 17 12.22 3.46 6.20
C ARG A 17 11.04 2.49 6.25
N LEU A 18 9.82 3.02 6.15
CA LEU A 18 8.60 2.23 6.34
C LEU A 18 8.36 1.21 5.22
N SER A 19 7.65 0.13 5.56
CA SER A 19 7.14 -0.86 4.62
C SER A 19 6.03 -0.27 3.73
N CYS A 20 5.67 -0.94 2.64
CA CYS A 20 4.59 -0.48 1.75
C CYS A 20 3.23 -0.35 2.48
N CYS A 21 2.93 -1.25 3.42
CA CYS A 21 1.70 -1.20 4.19
C CYS A 21 1.73 -0.04 5.20
N SER A 22 2.79 0.05 6.00
CA SER A 22 2.99 1.11 6.99
C SER A 22 3.02 2.51 6.37
N SER A 23 3.60 2.65 5.18
CA SER A 23 3.70 3.94 4.48
C SER A 23 2.33 4.46 4.06
N VAL A 24 1.46 3.59 3.53
CA VAL A 24 0.08 3.97 3.16
C VAL A 24 -0.68 4.42 4.40
N ILE A 25 -0.60 3.66 5.49
CA ILE A 25 -1.27 4.02 6.74
C ILE A 25 -0.76 5.35 7.29
N ALA A 26 0.57 5.53 7.33
CA ALA A 26 1.18 6.77 7.80
C ALA A 26 0.80 7.99 6.93
N GLY A 27 0.66 7.79 5.61
CA GLY A 27 0.25 8.83 4.68
C GLY A 27 -1.22 9.25 4.81
N VAL A 28 -2.11 8.31 5.15
CA VAL A 28 -3.56 8.51 5.27
C VAL A 28 -3.95 9.01 6.66
N LYS A 29 -3.38 8.41 7.70
CA LYS A 29 -3.64 8.76 9.10
C LYS A 29 -2.51 9.62 9.67
N SER A 30 -1.51 8.99 10.27
CA SER A 30 -0.33 9.62 10.85
C SER A 30 0.76 8.58 11.12
N LEU A 31 2.00 9.01 11.31
CA LEU A 31 3.14 8.14 11.66
C LEU A 31 2.98 7.47 13.03
N GLU A 32 2.29 8.13 13.96
CA GLU A 32 2.08 7.65 15.34
C GLU A 32 0.93 6.64 15.45
N ASP A 33 0.17 6.44 14.36
CA ASP A 33 -0.96 5.51 14.39
C ASP A 33 -0.46 4.08 14.67
N PRO A 34 -1.06 3.37 15.64
CA PRO A 34 -0.61 2.02 16.03
C PRO A 34 -0.65 1.03 14.87
N MET A 35 -1.49 1.25 13.85
CA MET A 35 -1.53 0.41 12.66
C MET A 35 -0.23 0.51 11.84
N VAL A 36 0.52 1.62 11.91
CA VAL A 36 1.82 1.77 11.23
C VAL A 36 2.80 0.70 11.73
N ALA A 37 2.87 0.50 13.05
CA ALA A 37 3.71 -0.53 13.66
C ALA A 37 3.20 -1.94 13.34
N GLN A 38 1.88 -2.16 13.44
CA GLN A 38 1.26 -3.45 13.12
C GLN A 38 1.47 -3.86 11.66
N CYS A 39 1.50 -2.89 10.75
CA CYS A 39 1.66 -3.12 9.32
C CYS A 39 3.12 -3.23 8.86
N SER A 40 4.08 -2.99 9.76
CA SER A 40 5.51 -3.10 9.44
C SER A 40 5.86 -4.53 8.99
N LYS A 41 5.23 -5.53 9.62
CA LYS A 41 5.40 -6.97 9.31
C LYS A 41 4.77 -7.42 7.99
N PHE A 42 3.89 -6.62 7.37
CA PHE A 42 3.21 -6.99 6.11
C PHE A 42 3.97 -6.52 4.86
N GLY A 43 5.21 -6.05 5.03
CA GLY A 43 6.08 -5.65 3.93
C GLY A 43 6.47 -6.82 3.01
N GLY A 44 6.63 -6.55 1.71
CA GLY A 44 7.24 -7.49 0.77
C GLY A 44 6.41 -8.71 0.37
N GLY A 45 5.08 -8.67 0.59
CA GLY A 45 4.20 -9.81 0.32
C GLY A 45 4.05 -10.77 1.49
N GLN A 46 4.37 -10.32 2.71
CA GLN A 46 4.09 -11.03 3.95
C GLN A 46 2.69 -10.74 4.51
N ALA A 47 1.87 -9.98 3.78
CA ALA A 47 0.45 -9.86 4.08
C ALA A 47 -0.23 -11.24 3.94
N PRO A 48 -1.36 -11.48 4.65
CA PRO A 48 -2.16 -12.68 4.47
C PRO A 48 -2.42 -12.95 2.98
N ASP A 49 -2.38 -14.22 2.57
CA ASP A 49 -2.57 -14.66 1.17
C ASP A 49 -1.51 -14.17 0.16
N GLY A 50 -0.39 -13.59 0.63
CA GLY A 50 0.65 -13.06 -0.24
C GLY A 50 0.27 -11.73 -0.93
N LEU A 51 -0.75 -11.05 -0.39
CA LEU A 51 -1.24 -9.78 -0.89
C LEU A 51 -0.16 -8.68 -0.87
N CYS A 52 -0.30 -7.70 -1.76
CA CYS A 52 0.50 -6.49 -1.68
C CYS A 52 0.19 -5.75 -0.37
N GLY A 53 1.23 -5.37 0.40
CA GLY A 53 1.04 -4.65 1.66
C GLY A 53 0.28 -3.32 1.48
N ALA A 54 0.43 -2.65 0.33
CA ALA A 54 -0.32 -1.44 0.03
C ALA A 54 -1.82 -1.72 -0.17
N ALA A 55 -2.16 -2.80 -0.89
CA ALA A 55 -3.55 -3.26 -1.06
C ALA A 55 -4.16 -3.68 0.29
N HIS A 56 -3.40 -4.42 1.10
CA HIS A 56 -3.84 -4.80 2.44
C HIS A 56 -4.13 -3.57 3.33
N ALA A 57 -3.33 -2.50 3.22
CA ALA A 57 -3.60 -1.25 3.93
C ALA A 57 -4.94 -0.61 3.53
N VAL A 58 -5.29 -0.64 2.24
CA VAL A 58 -6.62 -0.17 1.78
C VAL A 58 -7.72 -0.98 2.43
N LYS A 59 -7.62 -2.31 2.41
CA LYS A 59 -8.61 -3.21 3.05
C LYS A 59 -8.76 -2.95 4.55
N LEU A 60 -7.67 -2.62 5.24
CA LEU A 60 -7.69 -2.30 6.67
C LEU A 60 -8.34 -0.93 6.97
N LEU A 61 -8.11 0.06 6.12
CA LEU A 61 -8.63 1.42 6.33
C LEU A 61 -10.06 1.60 5.83
N ARG A 62 -10.38 0.96 4.70
CA ARG A 62 -11.64 1.08 3.94
C ARG A 62 -11.99 -0.27 3.32
N PRO A 63 -12.55 -1.21 4.11
CA PRO A 63 -12.98 -2.51 3.59
C PRO A 63 -14.09 -2.37 2.54
N ASP A 64 -14.85 -1.27 2.56
CA ASP A 64 -15.86 -0.93 1.56
C ASP A 64 -15.29 -0.64 0.16
N LEU A 65 -13.97 -0.33 0.07
CA LEU A 65 -13.28 -0.10 -1.19
C LEU A 65 -12.54 -1.35 -1.70
N GLU A 66 -12.76 -2.52 -1.11
CA GLU A 66 -12.06 -3.76 -1.47
C GLU A 66 -12.25 -4.11 -2.96
N ASP A 67 -13.47 -4.05 -3.50
CA ASP A 67 -13.73 -4.33 -4.92
C ASP A 67 -13.00 -3.36 -5.85
N THR A 68 -13.03 -2.07 -5.52
CA THR A 68 -12.33 -1.01 -6.27
C THR A 68 -10.82 -1.22 -6.23
N MET A 69 -10.29 -1.61 -5.06
CA MET A 69 -8.90 -1.93 -4.88
C MET A 69 -8.50 -3.13 -5.74
N ILE A 70 -9.27 -4.22 -5.72
CA ILE A 70 -8.99 -5.42 -6.54
C ILE A 70 -8.96 -5.03 -8.03
N LYS A 71 -9.96 -4.27 -8.49
CA LYS A 71 -10.03 -3.83 -9.90
C LYS A 71 -8.81 -2.99 -10.28
N LYS A 72 -8.54 -1.88 -9.57
CA LYS A 72 -7.42 -0.99 -9.90
C LYS A 72 -6.06 -1.70 -9.82
N PHE A 73 -5.83 -2.56 -8.81
CA PHE A 73 -4.57 -3.32 -8.70
C PHE A 73 -4.43 -4.37 -9.80
N THR A 74 -5.53 -4.99 -10.23
CA THR A 74 -5.51 -5.95 -11.34
C THR A 74 -5.33 -5.24 -12.68
N GLU A 75 -5.93 -4.07 -12.88
CA GLU A 75 -5.78 -3.27 -14.10
C GLU A 75 -4.35 -2.75 -14.27
N GLU A 76 -3.80 -2.09 -13.24
CA GLU A 76 -2.47 -1.48 -13.35
C GLU A 76 -1.33 -2.45 -13.00
N GLY A 77 -1.48 -3.23 -11.93
CA GLY A 77 -0.47 -4.16 -11.43
C GLY A 77 -0.56 -5.57 -12.04
N GLY A 78 -1.67 -5.88 -12.73
CA GLY A 78 -1.93 -7.21 -13.29
C GLY A 78 -2.28 -8.29 -12.26
N SER A 79 -2.21 -7.97 -10.96
CA SER A 79 -2.59 -8.84 -9.84
C SER A 79 -2.66 -8.02 -8.53
N ILE A 80 -3.26 -8.60 -7.51
CA ILE A 80 -3.29 -8.12 -6.12
C ILE A 80 -2.13 -8.68 -5.26
N LYS A 81 -1.45 -9.74 -5.72
CA LYS A 81 -0.39 -10.42 -4.96
C LYS A 81 0.98 -9.80 -5.23
N CYS A 82 1.75 -9.56 -4.17
CA CYS A 82 3.03 -8.87 -4.28
C CYS A 82 4.03 -9.61 -5.19
N LYS A 83 4.07 -10.95 -5.11
CA LYS A 83 4.94 -11.77 -5.96
C LYS A 83 4.55 -11.71 -7.43
N GLU A 84 3.25 -11.70 -7.73
CA GLU A 84 2.76 -11.64 -9.11
C GLU A 84 3.00 -10.27 -9.73
N ILE A 85 2.72 -9.18 -9.01
CA ILE A 85 3.03 -7.82 -9.46
C ILE A 85 4.53 -7.67 -9.75
N ARG A 86 5.39 -8.18 -8.86
CA ARG A 86 6.84 -8.15 -9.04
C ARG A 86 7.32 -9.03 -10.18
N GLY A 87 6.69 -10.19 -10.38
CA GLY A 87 7.01 -11.13 -11.47
C GLY A 87 6.61 -10.59 -12.84
N GLN A 88 5.51 -9.84 -12.93
CA GLN A 88 5.09 -9.17 -14.16
C GLN A 88 5.93 -7.92 -14.48
N ASN A 89 6.67 -7.40 -13.50
CA ASN A 89 7.51 -6.20 -13.61
C ASN A 89 6.79 -4.96 -14.17
N LYS A 90 5.45 -4.91 -14.06
CA LYS A 90 4.60 -3.81 -14.54
C LYS A 90 4.62 -2.60 -13.61
N MET A 91 4.72 -2.84 -12.30
CA MET A 91 4.57 -1.79 -11.30
C MET A 91 5.60 -1.91 -10.16
N PRO A 92 6.38 -0.85 -9.87
CA PRO A 92 7.27 -0.83 -8.72
C PRO A 92 6.49 -0.71 -7.41
N CYS A 93 7.09 -1.09 -6.28
CA CYS A 93 6.43 -0.99 -4.96
C CYS A 93 5.95 0.43 -4.62
N GLN A 94 6.65 1.47 -5.12
CA GLN A 94 6.21 2.86 -4.99
C GLN A 94 4.90 3.14 -5.75
N GLY A 95 4.73 2.53 -6.93
CA GLY A 95 3.49 2.60 -7.70
C GLY A 95 2.32 1.99 -6.94
N CYS A 96 2.54 0.82 -6.29
CA CYS A 96 1.50 0.21 -5.46
C CYS A 96 1.08 1.10 -4.28
N VAL A 97 2.03 1.77 -3.63
CA VAL A 97 1.76 2.71 -2.53
C VAL A 97 0.95 3.90 -3.04
N LYS A 98 1.35 4.47 -4.18
CA LYS A 98 0.63 5.59 -4.81
C LYS A 98 -0.80 5.20 -5.20
N LEU A 99 -0.98 4.03 -5.83
CA LEU A 99 -2.28 3.53 -6.24
C LEU A 99 -3.21 3.31 -5.04
N ALA A 100 -2.71 2.66 -3.98
CA ALA A 100 -3.46 2.48 -2.74
C ALA A 100 -3.90 3.81 -2.14
N CYS A 101 -3.01 4.80 -2.11
CA CYS A 101 -3.34 6.13 -1.60
C CYS A 101 -4.38 6.84 -2.48
N ASN A 102 -4.30 6.72 -3.81
CA ASN A 102 -5.27 7.30 -4.73
C ASN A 102 -6.68 6.71 -4.51
N ILE A 103 -6.78 5.38 -4.36
CA ILE A 103 -8.04 4.69 -4.05
C ILE A 103 -8.65 5.25 -2.74
N LEU A 104 -7.83 5.42 -1.71
CA LEU A 104 -8.26 5.95 -0.41
C LEU A 104 -8.63 7.44 -0.46
N GLU A 105 -7.99 8.21 -1.34
CA GLU A 105 -8.31 9.62 -1.59
C GLU A 105 -9.54 9.79 -2.50
N GLY A 106 -10.03 8.72 -3.13
CA GLY A 106 -11.16 8.74 -4.07
C GLY A 106 -10.80 9.25 -5.46
N LYS A 107 -9.52 9.13 -5.86
CA LYS A 107 -9.00 9.44 -7.20
C LYS A 107 -8.77 8.15 -7.99
#